data_AF-A0A8S3CPR2-F1
#
_entry.id   AF-A0A8S3CPR2-F1
#
_cell.length_a   1.000
_cell.length_b   1.000
_cell.length_c   1.000
_cell.angle_alpha   90.00
_cell.angle_beta   90.00
_cell.angle_gamma   90.00
#
_symmetry.space_group_name_H-M   'P 1'
#
loop_
_entity.id
_entity.type
_entity.pdbx_description
1 polymer ?
#
loop_
_entity_poly.entity_id
_entity_poly.type
_entity_poly.pdbx_seq_one_letter_code
_entity_poly.pdbx_strand_id
1 'polypeptide(L)' 'FKDDRFIPTHDATIFDTYVADIQVDGKTIDLALFDTAGQEDYDRLRPLSYPDTNVVLIC' A
#
# COMPACT_ATOMS: atom_id res chain seq x y z
N PHE A 1 2.34 -2.43 -8.44
CA PHE A 1 0.97 -2.92 -8.22
C PHE A 1 -0.01 -2.53 -9.32
N LYS A 2 0.00 -1.27 -9.81
CA LYS A 2 -0.98 -0.73 -10.77
C LYS A 2 -0.93 -1.31 -12.19
N ASP A 3 0.23 -1.75 -12.68
CA ASP A 3 0.41 -2.03 -14.12
C ASP A 3 0.68 -3.51 -14.49
N ASP A 4 0.63 -4.43 -13.53
CA ASP A 4 1.04 -5.84 -13.68
C ASP A 4 2.46 -6.00 -14.25
N ARG A 5 3.39 -5.16 -13.78
CA ARG A 5 4.80 -5.17 -14.17
C ARG A 5 5.70 -4.96 -12.97
N PHE A 6 6.86 -5.59 -13.03
CA PHE A 6 7.98 -5.31 -12.13
C PHE A 6 8.91 -4.28 -12.77
N ILE A 7 9.25 -3.24 -12.01
CA ILE A 7 10.23 -2.21 -12.42
C ILE A 7 11.55 -2.55 -11.73
N PRO A 8 12.65 -2.82 -12.48
CA PRO A 8 13.92 -3.25 -11.90
C PRO A 8 14.72 -2.12 -11.24
N THR A 9 14.35 -0.86 -11.48
CA THR A 9 14.94 0.29 -10.81
C THR A 9 14.21 0.59 -9.52
N HIS A 10 14.96 0.86 -8.46
CA HIS A 10 14.40 1.22 -7.17
C HIS A 10 14.16 2.73 -7.09
N ASP A 11 12.89 3.11 -7.11
CA ASP A 11 12.44 4.46 -6.76
C ASP A 11 11.77 4.40 -5.38
N ALA A 12 12.28 5.20 -4.45
CA ALA A 12 11.78 5.24 -3.08
C ALA A 12 10.37 5.86 -3.01
N THR A 13 9.39 5.08 -2.54
CA THR A 13 8.06 5.61 -2.23
C THR A 13 8.14 6.58 -1.06
N ILE A 14 7.46 7.72 -1.19
CA ILE A 14 7.16 8.62 -0.08
C ILE A 14 5.78 8.24 0.49
N PHE A 15 4.74 8.36 -0.34
CA PHE A 15 3.40 7.82 -0.11
C PHE A 15 2.76 7.46 -1.45
N ASP A 16 2.14 6.29 -1.55
CA ASP A 16 1.23 5.96 -2.66
C ASP A 16 -0.05 5.29 -2.12
N THR A 17 -1.15 5.52 -2.82
CA THR A 17 -2.44 4.88 -2.53
C THR A 17 -2.96 4.22 -3.79
N TYR A 18 -3.44 3.00 -3.63
CA TYR A 18 -4.10 2.24 -4.68
C TYR A 18 -5.46 1.76 -4.17
N VAL A 19 -6.50 2.02 -4.95
CA VAL A 19 -7.85 1.58 -4.67
C VAL A 19 -8.36 0.80 -5.86
N ALA A 20 -8.91 -0.38 -5.62
CA ALA A 20 -9.51 -1.21 -6.66
C ALA A 20 -10.56 -2.16 -6.09
N ASP A 21 -11.56 -2.47 -6.91
CA ASP A 21 -12.52 -3.53 -6.63
C ASP A 21 -11.90 -4.86 -7.05
N ILE A 22 -11.81 -5.81 -6.13
CA ILE A 22 -11.27 -7.15 -6.39
C ILE A 22 -12.32 -8.23 -6.12
N GLN A 23 -12.20 -9.37 -6.79
CA GLN A 23 -13.03 -10.55 -6.52
C GLN A 23 -12.23 -11.56 -5.71
N VAL A 24 -12.74 -11.94 -4.53
CA VAL A 24 -12.17 -12.97 -3.67
C VAL A 24 -13.30 -13.89 -3.21
N ASP A 25 -13.18 -15.20 -3.48
CA ASP A 25 -14.18 -16.22 -3.12
C ASP A 25 -15.63 -15.88 -3.56
N GLY A 26 -15.76 -15.24 -4.72
CA GLY A 26 -17.06 -14.83 -5.28
C GLY A 26 -17.69 -13.60 -4.61
N LYS A 27 -16.93 -12.88 -3.77
CA LYS A 27 -17.34 -11.59 -3.20
C LYS A 27 -16.50 -10.46 -3.79
N THR A 28 -17.17 -9.37 -4.16
CA THR A 28 -16.50 -8.10 -4.46
C THR A 28 -16.01 -7.47 -3.16
N ILE A 29 -14.75 -7.05 -3.14
CA ILE A 29 -14.11 -6.35 -2.02
C ILE A 29 -13.49 -5.07 -2.55
N ASP A 30 -13.78 -3.96 -1.88
CA ASP A 30 -13.11 -2.68 -2.13
C ASP A 30 -11.75 -2.72 -1.41
N LEU A 31 -10.68 -2.89 -2.18
CA LEU A 31 -9.32 -2.95 -1.66
C LEU A 31 -8.69 -1.56 -1.67
N ALA A 32 -8.26 -1.08 -0.51
CA ALA A 32 -7.35 0.05 -0.38
C ALA A 32 -5.96 -0.43 0.08
N LEU A 33 -4.93 -0.14 -0.70
CA LEU A 33 -3.53 -0.39 -0.38
C LEU A 33 -2.82 0.95 -0.17
N PHE A 34 -2.14 1.08 0.97
CA PHE A 34 -1.32 2.23 1.33
C PHE A 34 0.15 1.81 1.35
N ASP A 35 0.92 2.25 0.36
CA ASP A 35 2.38 2.04 0.31
C ASP A 35 3.07 3.20 1.02
N THR A 36 3.90 2.88 2.02
CA THR A 36 4.50 3.86 2.91
C THR A 36 6.02 3.83 2.84
N ALA A 37 6.65 5.01 2.92
CA ALA A 37 8.09 5.16 3.04
C ALA A 37 8.71 4.26 4.14
N GLY A 38 9.77 3.53 3.77
CA GLY A 38 10.57 2.73 4.69
C GLY A 38 11.73 3.50 5.35
N GLN A 39 12.01 4.72 4.92
CA GLN A 39 13.09 5.54 5.48
C GLN A 39 12.70 6.11 6.84
N GLU A 40 13.68 6.22 7.74
CA GLU A 40 13.50 6.73 9.12
C GLU A 40 12.97 8.17 9.16
N ASP A 41 13.28 8.98 8.14
CA ASP A 41 12.78 10.35 7.99
C ASP A 41 11.24 10.44 8.00
N TYR A 42 10.56 9.34 7.66
CA TYR A 42 9.09 9.24 7.61
C TYR A 42 8.50 8.50 8.81
N ASP A 43 9.28 8.13 9.83
CA ASP A 43 8.80 7.36 11.00
C ASP A 43 7.66 8.05 11.76
N ARG A 44 7.63 9.39 11.75
CA ARG A 44 6.55 10.16 12.38
C ARG A 44 5.31 10.29 11.52
N LEU A 45 5.44 10.10 10.20
CA LEU A 45 4.35 10.25 9.24
C LEU A 45 3.69 8.89 8.94
N ARG A 46 4.46 7.80 8.92
CA ARG A 46 3.97 6.44 8.69
C ARG A 46 2.77 6.04 9.57
N PRO A 47 2.74 6.38 10.88
CA PRO A 47 1.59 6.06 11.73
C PRO A 47 0.28 6.72 11.31
N LEU A 48 0.31 7.78 10.50
CA LEU A 48 -0.89 8.46 10.01
C LEU A 48 -1.65 7.63 8.96
N SER A 49 -1.00 6.62 8.35
CA SER A 49 -1.62 5.72 7.38
C SER A 49 -2.33 4.52 8.00
N TYR A 50 -2.16 4.26 9.30
CA TYR A 50 -2.70 3.07 9.98
C TYR A 50 -4.13 3.17 10.54
N PRO A 51 -4.71 4.35 10.83
CA PRO A 51 -6.10 4.42 11.27
C PRO A 51 -7.03 3.68 10.31
N ASP A 52 -7.96 2.91 10.87
CA ASP A 52 -8.98 2.13 10.14
C ASP A 52 -8.44 1.07 9.16
N THR A 53 -7.12 0.80 9.17
CA THR A 53 -6.53 -0.30 8.41
C THR A 53 -6.97 -1.66 8.94
N ASN A 54 -7.40 -2.56 8.05
CA ASN A 54 -7.81 -3.91 8.46
C ASN A 54 -6.63 -4.85 8.71
N VAL A 55 -5.54 -4.72 7.95
CA VAL A 55 -4.36 -5.59 7.98
C VAL A 55 -3.10 -4.78 7.65
N VAL A 56 -2.01 -5.04 8.37
CA VAL A 56 -0.67 -4.53 8.04
C VAL A 56 0.19 -5.66 7.49
N LEU A 57 0.80 -5.44 6.33
CA LEU A 57 1.82 -6.33 5.76
C LEU A 57 3.20 -5.81 6.16
N ILE A 58 4.03 -6.67 6.79
CA ILE A 58 5.40 -6.35 7.18
C ILE A 58 6.33 -7.14 6.25
N CYS A 59 7.26 -6.44 5.61
CA CYS A 59 8.12 -6.96 4.54
C CYS A 59 9.61 -6.82 4.88
#